data_AF-A0A947MLL2-F1
#
_entry.id   AF-A0A947MLL2-F1
#
_cell.length_a   1.000
_cell.length_b   1.000
_cell.length_c   1.000
_cell.angle_alpha   90.00
_cell.angle_beta   90.00
_cell.angle_gamma   90.00
#
_symmetry.space_group_name_H-M   'P 1'
#
loop_
_entity.id
_entity.type
_entity.pdbx_description
1 polymer ?
#
loop_
_entity_poly.entity_id
_entity_poly.type
_entity_poly.pdbx_seq_one_letter_code
_entity_poly.pdbx_strand_id
1 'polypeptide(L)'
;MGIRDSSLTRVVPVFNQLYSGDSTGQTWLLQLLAGLKGGNAGHQADLETPGEIQAIHFGAFEIKLTAPHSLLNWLLEYADSNWGQKTLARNSRLSSQTRQYREKLFTRDRETISLAQQKLAEADLSKPAWFILEGQTQPDLFVMTARILLVIEGKRTEWGPTLSTEYMPLRPQIIRHLDAAWEIRGDRQVFGGFLVEGTDAEPLELPKVWQETCRDTLSFDTLKAALPHRSPEERQSLSQGFLGAMTWQKLCQQLGLVFNALPDTLADQ
;
A
#
# COMPACT_ATOMS: atom_id res chain seq x y z
N MET A 1 16.03 2.14 12.30
CA MET A 1 15.74 2.79 11.01
C MET A 1 16.98 2.61 10.17
N GLY A 2 16.86 2.12 8.93
CA GLY A 2 18.03 1.97 8.05
C GLY A 2 18.58 3.34 7.67
N ILE A 3 19.88 3.44 7.37
CA ILE A 3 20.51 4.70 6.93
C ILE A 3 19.96 5.21 5.57
N ARG A 4 19.29 4.33 4.81
CA ARG A 4 18.70 4.57 3.47
C ARG A 4 17.18 4.41 3.52
N ASP A 5 16.52 5.31 4.23
CA ASP A 5 15.06 5.34 4.38
C ASP A 5 14.41 6.00 3.13
N SER A 6 13.56 5.28 2.39
CA SER A 6 12.94 5.77 1.15
C SER A 6 12.09 7.02 1.35
N SER A 7 11.28 7.06 2.42
CA SER A 7 10.43 8.21 2.76
C SER A 7 11.28 9.47 2.93
N LEU A 8 12.36 9.39 3.70
CA LEU A 8 13.17 10.56 4.01
C LEU A 8 14.18 10.92 2.90
N THR A 9 14.78 9.96 2.21
CA THR A 9 15.89 10.20 1.27
C THR A 9 15.48 10.21 -0.21
N ARG A 10 14.24 9.83 -0.52
CA ARG A 10 13.70 9.87 -1.89
C ARG A 10 12.38 10.61 -1.94
N VAL A 11 11.36 10.12 -1.24
CA VAL A 11 9.99 10.64 -1.34
C VAL A 11 9.96 12.11 -0.94
N VAL A 12 10.39 12.46 0.28
CA VAL A 12 10.35 13.85 0.77
C VAL A 12 11.11 14.82 -0.15
N PRO A 13 12.40 14.58 -0.51
CA PRO A 13 13.14 15.47 -1.40
C PRO A 13 12.51 15.65 -2.79
N VAL A 14 12.07 14.55 -3.41
CA VAL A 14 11.45 14.58 -4.75
C VAL A 14 10.13 15.33 -4.72
N PHE A 15 9.21 14.93 -3.84
CA PHE A 15 7.87 15.52 -3.84
C PHE A 15 7.84 16.93 -3.25
N ASN A 16 8.77 17.31 -2.38
CA ASN A 16 8.94 18.72 -2.00
C ASN A 16 9.32 19.60 -3.19
N GLN A 17 10.27 19.16 -4.04
CA GLN A 17 10.67 19.93 -5.22
C GLN A 17 9.53 20.03 -6.22
N LEU A 18 8.85 18.92 -6.51
CA LEU A 18 7.71 18.90 -7.44
C LEU A 18 6.56 19.78 -6.96
N TYR A 19 6.18 19.65 -5.69
CA TYR A 19 5.07 20.42 -5.13
C TYR A 19 5.39 21.91 -4.97
N SER A 20 6.66 22.27 -4.69
CA SER A 20 7.09 23.66 -4.64
C SER A 20 7.15 24.31 -6.03
N GLY A 21 7.50 23.54 -7.06
CA GLY A 21 7.50 24.01 -8.45
C GLY A 21 6.10 24.10 -9.05
N ASP A 22 5.22 23.16 -8.70
CA ASP A 22 3.82 23.12 -9.11
C ASP A 22 2.96 22.38 -8.08
N SER A 23 2.27 23.16 -7.25
CA SER A 23 1.37 22.65 -6.21
C SER A 23 0.06 22.09 -6.76
N THR A 24 -0.27 22.36 -8.02
CA THR A 24 -1.49 21.84 -8.66
C THR A 24 -1.34 20.42 -9.15
N GLY A 25 -0.09 19.95 -9.36
CA GLY A 25 0.20 18.63 -9.89
C GLY A 25 0.15 18.51 -11.41
N GLN A 26 -0.24 19.56 -12.12
CA GLN A 26 -0.46 19.51 -13.57
C GLN A 26 0.79 19.14 -14.36
N THR A 27 1.95 19.58 -13.92
CA THR A 27 3.23 19.35 -14.60
C THR A 27 3.84 17.98 -14.30
N TRP A 28 3.52 17.35 -13.17
CA TRP A 28 4.22 16.14 -12.71
C TRP A 28 3.34 14.91 -12.46
N LEU A 29 2.07 15.07 -12.06
CA LEU A 29 1.22 13.95 -11.66
C LEU A 29 0.91 13.03 -12.84
N LEU A 30 0.59 13.61 -13.99
CA LEU A 30 0.35 12.84 -15.22
C LEU A 30 1.59 12.06 -15.65
N GLN A 31 2.77 12.69 -15.57
CA GLN A 31 4.04 12.04 -15.92
C GLN A 31 4.38 10.91 -14.96
N LEU A 32 4.14 11.10 -13.65
CA LEU A 32 4.29 10.05 -12.64
C LEU A 32 3.40 8.84 -12.96
N LEU A 33 2.11 9.07 -13.22
CA LEU A 33 1.15 8.02 -13.54
C LEU A 33 1.53 7.28 -14.84
N ALA A 34 1.92 8.02 -15.88
CA ALA A 34 2.32 7.46 -17.18
C ALA A 34 3.66 6.70 -17.13
N GLY A 35 4.53 7.07 -16.19
CA GLY A 35 5.85 6.49 -16.00
C GLY A 35 5.85 5.11 -15.35
N LEU A 36 4.84 4.79 -14.55
CA LEU A 36 4.65 3.47 -13.93
C LEU A 36 4.34 2.40 -14.99
N LYS A 37 5.07 1.28 -14.96
CA LYS A 37 4.95 0.18 -15.94
C LYS A 37 4.91 -1.19 -15.27
N GLY A 38 4.30 -2.15 -15.95
CA GLY A 38 4.13 -3.53 -15.46
C GLY A 38 2.81 -3.78 -14.74
N GLY A 39 1.93 -2.78 -14.69
CA GLY A 39 0.57 -2.87 -14.18
C GLY A 39 -0.47 -3.33 -15.21
N ASN A 40 -1.72 -3.52 -14.76
CA ASN A 40 -2.88 -3.74 -15.63
C ASN A 40 -3.51 -2.38 -15.95
N ALA A 41 -3.03 -1.73 -17.00
CA ALA A 41 -3.36 -0.34 -17.31
C ALA A 41 -4.77 -0.13 -17.92
N GLY A 42 -5.76 -0.91 -17.48
CA GLY A 42 -7.13 -0.93 -18.03
C GLY A 42 -7.88 0.41 -17.91
N HIS A 43 -7.49 1.27 -16.97
CA HIS A 43 -8.06 2.61 -16.76
C HIS A 43 -7.19 3.75 -17.34
N GLN A 44 -6.31 3.48 -18.30
CA GLN A 44 -5.42 4.51 -18.87
C GLN A 44 -6.15 5.75 -19.42
N ALA A 45 -7.37 5.58 -19.94
CA ALA A 45 -8.16 6.67 -20.50
C ALA A 45 -8.51 7.78 -19.49
N ASP A 46 -8.59 7.47 -18.20
CA ASP A 46 -8.91 8.44 -17.14
C ASP A 46 -7.68 9.10 -16.52
N LEU A 47 -6.47 8.65 -16.88
CA LEU A 47 -5.23 9.25 -16.40
C LEU A 47 -4.99 10.64 -17.01
N GLU A 48 -5.58 10.96 -18.15
CA GLU A 48 -5.28 12.20 -18.92
C GLU A 48 -5.69 13.48 -18.18
N THR A 49 -6.62 13.39 -17.23
CA THR A 49 -7.14 14.55 -16.50
C THR A 49 -7.39 14.19 -15.03
N PRO A 50 -6.33 14.04 -14.21
CA PRO A 50 -6.47 13.61 -12.82
C PRO A 50 -7.25 14.60 -11.96
N GLY A 51 -7.43 15.85 -12.41
CA GLY A 51 -8.09 16.91 -11.65
C GLY A 51 -7.16 17.56 -10.64
N GLU A 52 -7.64 18.61 -9.97
CA GLU A 52 -6.86 19.37 -8.98
C GLU A 52 -6.57 18.53 -7.73
N ILE A 53 -5.36 18.68 -7.19
CA ILE A 53 -4.96 18.07 -5.91
C ILE A 53 -5.79 18.68 -4.77
N GLN A 54 -6.52 17.83 -4.06
CA GLN A 54 -7.28 18.16 -2.87
C GLN A 54 -6.51 17.84 -1.58
N ALA A 55 -5.66 16.82 -1.61
CA ALA A 55 -4.74 16.49 -0.52
C ALA A 55 -3.51 15.75 -1.02
N ILE A 56 -2.37 15.96 -0.36
CA ILE A 56 -1.13 15.24 -0.60
C ILE A 56 -0.44 14.98 0.75
N HIS A 57 0.04 13.76 0.94
CA HIS A 57 0.62 13.28 2.20
C HIS A 57 1.86 12.45 1.91
N PHE A 58 2.99 12.81 2.52
CA PHE A 58 4.26 12.08 2.45
C PHE A 58 5.21 12.52 3.59
N GLY A 59 6.26 11.73 3.86
CA GLY A 59 7.22 11.99 4.94
C GLY A 59 6.58 12.07 6.33
N ALA A 60 6.86 13.15 7.06
CA ALA A 60 6.32 13.37 8.41
C ALA A 60 4.78 13.48 8.46
N PHE A 61 4.13 13.65 7.30
CA PHE A 61 2.68 13.79 7.16
C PHE A 61 2.03 12.63 6.41
N GLU A 62 2.73 11.49 6.29
CA GLU A 62 2.16 10.25 5.73
C GLU A 62 0.85 9.88 6.43
N ILE A 63 -0.15 9.53 5.63
CA ILE A 63 -1.47 9.15 6.12
C ILE A 63 -1.52 7.66 6.41
N LYS A 64 -2.23 7.30 7.48
CA LYS A 64 -2.55 5.91 7.80
C LYS A 64 -3.94 5.58 7.30
N LEU A 65 -4.03 4.59 6.41
CA LEU A 65 -5.27 4.06 5.87
C LEU A 65 -5.70 2.83 6.68
N THR A 66 -6.93 2.83 7.16
CA THR A 66 -7.48 1.69 7.91
C THR A 66 -7.75 0.51 6.98
N ALA A 67 -7.55 -0.70 7.47
CA ALA A 67 -7.95 -1.90 6.75
C ALA A 67 -9.47 -1.88 6.48
N PRO A 68 -9.94 -2.40 5.33
CA PRO A 68 -11.37 -2.43 5.03
C PRO A 68 -12.20 -3.15 6.09
N HIS A 69 -13.37 -2.60 6.42
CA HIS A 69 -14.30 -3.26 7.34
C HIS A 69 -14.72 -4.65 6.83
N SER A 70 -14.89 -4.80 5.52
CA SER A 70 -15.21 -6.07 4.85
C SER A 70 -14.09 -7.09 5.01
N LEU A 71 -12.82 -6.68 4.90
CA LEU A 71 -11.67 -7.55 5.19
C LEU A 71 -11.63 -7.97 6.66
N LEU A 72 -11.80 -7.03 7.59
CA LEU A 72 -11.75 -7.31 9.01
C LEU A 72 -12.87 -8.28 9.42
N ASN A 73 -14.09 -8.09 8.92
CA ASN A 73 -15.18 -9.04 9.10
C ASN A 73 -14.85 -10.42 8.52
N TRP A 74 -14.30 -10.48 7.31
CA TRP A 74 -13.88 -11.74 6.70
C TRP A 74 -12.81 -12.45 7.54
N LEU A 75 -11.84 -11.73 8.11
CA LEU A 75 -10.81 -12.33 8.96
C LEU A 75 -11.40 -12.91 10.24
N LEU A 76 -12.38 -12.25 10.86
CA LEU A 76 -13.06 -12.78 12.04
C LEU A 76 -13.74 -14.13 11.74
N GLU A 77 -14.31 -14.28 10.55
CA GLU A 77 -15.03 -15.49 10.14
C GLU A 77 -14.11 -16.60 9.59
N TYR A 78 -13.09 -16.23 8.81
CA TYR A 78 -12.37 -17.17 7.95
C TYR A 78 -10.84 -17.16 8.09
N ALA A 79 -10.24 -16.28 8.91
CA ALA A 79 -8.77 -16.27 9.07
C ALA A 79 -8.21 -17.64 9.45
N ASP A 80 -7.14 -18.09 8.79
CA ASP A 80 -6.60 -19.45 8.95
C ASP A 80 -6.25 -19.75 10.42
N SER A 81 -6.89 -20.77 10.98
CA SER A 81 -6.70 -21.18 12.38
C SER A 81 -5.27 -21.62 12.67
N ASN A 82 -4.61 -22.32 11.74
CA ASN A 82 -3.23 -22.78 11.91
C ASN A 82 -2.26 -21.60 11.85
N TRP A 83 -2.47 -20.66 10.93
CA TRP A 83 -1.66 -19.45 10.83
C TRP A 83 -1.85 -18.58 12.08
N GLY A 84 -3.10 -18.33 12.48
CA GLY A 84 -3.45 -17.56 13.68
C GLY A 84 -2.83 -18.14 14.95
N GLN A 85 -2.90 -19.46 15.15
CA GLN A 85 -2.27 -20.11 16.31
C GLN A 85 -0.74 -20.01 16.30
N LYS A 86 -0.10 -20.20 15.13
CA LYS A 86 1.36 -20.00 14.98
C LYS A 86 1.76 -18.57 15.33
N THR A 87 0.99 -17.60 14.89
CA THR A 87 1.19 -16.18 15.20
C THR A 87 1.05 -15.91 16.70
N LEU A 88 -0.01 -16.41 17.34
CA LEU A 88 -0.21 -16.24 18.78
C LEU A 88 0.93 -16.84 19.61
N ALA A 89 1.42 -18.02 19.22
CA ALA A 89 2.55 -18.67 19.88
C ALA A 89 3.85 -17.85 19.80
N ARG A 90 4.04 -17.09 18.71
CA ARG A 90 5.22 -16.24 18.50
C ARG A 90 5.08 -14.85 19.14
N ASN A 91 3.86 -14.37 19.33
CA ASN A 91 3.62 -13.03 19.83
C ASN A 91 3.54 -12.98 21.36
N SER A 92 4.69 -12.78 22.00
CA SER A 92 4.83 -12.65 23.46
C SER A 92 4.34 -11.32 24.03
N ARG A 93 4.04 -10.33 23.18
CA ARG A 93 3.66 -8.97 23.60
C ARG A 93 2.16 -8.77 23.80
N LEU A 94 1.33 -9.75 23.43
CA LEU A 94 -0.11 -9.67 23.63
C LEU A 94 -0.44 -9.76 25.12
N SER A 95 -1.40 -8.95 25.57
CA SER A 95 -1.99 -9.12 26.90
C SER A 95 -2.66 -10.49 27.00
N SER A 96 -2.73 -11.04 28.21
CA SER A 96 -3.40 -12.32 28.49
C SER A 96 -4.84 -12.33 27.98
N GLN A 97 -5.56 -11.22 28.17
CA GLN A 97 -6.94 -11.06 27.71
C GLN A 97 -7.05 -11.07 26.18
N THR A 98 -6.21 -10.30 25.46
CA THR A 98 -6.20 -10.29 23.99
C THR A 98 -5.86 -11.66 23.44
N ARG A 99 -4.89 -12.35 24.04
CA ARG A 99 -4.53 -13.71 23.66
C ARG A 99 -5.72 -14.66 23.81
N GLN A 100 -6.39 -14.66 24.96
CA GLN A 100 -7.55 -15.52 25.21
C GLN A 100 -8.68 -15.30 24.18
N TYR A 101 -9.01 -14.04 23.86
CA TYR A 101 -10.03 -13.76 22.83
C TYR A 101 -9.60 -14.20 21.44
N ARG A 102 -8.34 -13.98 21.06
CA ARG A 102 -7.83 -14.41 19.75
C ARG A 102 -7.73 -15.93 19.64
N GLU A 103 -7.39 -16.64 20.72
CA GLU A 103 -7.44 -18.11 20.76
C GLU A 103 -8.87 -18.59 20.44
N LYS A 104 -9.87 -18.04 21.13
CA LYS A 104 -11.29 -18.33 20.88
C LYS A 104 -11.72 -18.03 19.43
N LEU A 105 -11.28 -16.89 18.87
CA LEU A 105 -11.54 -16.57 17.45
C LEU A 105 -10.97 -17.64 16.52
N PHE A 106 -9.72 -18.03 16.69
CA PHE A 106 -9.08 -19.02 15.81
C PHE A 106 -9.59 -20.44 16.03
N THR A 107 -10.16 -20.76 17.19
CA THR A 107 -10.91 -22.00 17.43
C THR A 107 -12.38 -21.92 17.00
N ARG A 108 -12.79 -20.83 16.34
CA ARG A 108 -14.15 -20.61 15.80
C ARG A 108 -15.26 -20.61 16.86
N ASP A 109 -14.97 -20.07 18.02
CA ASP A 109 -15.99 -19.83 19.05
C ASP A 109 -17.02 -18.80 18.56
N ARG A 110 -18.28 -19.24 18.41
CA ARG A 110 -19.34 -18.43 17.79
C ARG A 110 -19.67 -17.18 18.59
N GLU A 111 -19.68 -17.28 19.92
CA GLU A 111 -19.97 -16.14 20.79
C GLU A 111 -18.88 -15.06 20.67
N THR A 112 -17.61 -15.49 20.66
CA THR A 112 -16.48 -14.56 20.48
C THR A 112 -16.47 -13.91 19.09
N ILE A 113 -16.80 -14.66 18.03
CA ILE A 113 -16.92 -14.07 16.68
C ILE A 113 -18.05 -13.04 16.63
N SER A 114 -19.24 -13.37 17.16
CA SER A 114 -20.38 -12.44 17.20
C SER A 114 -20.06 -11.17 17.99
N LEU A 115 -19.40 -11.33 19.15
CA LEU A 115 -18.92 -10.20 19.94
C LEU A 115 -17.89 -9.35 19.18
N ALA A 116 -16.96 -9.99 18.46
CA ALA A 116 -15.95 -9.30 17.67
C ALA A 116 -16.60 -8.47 16.54
N GLN A 117 -17.59 -9.04 15.84
CA GLN A 117 -18.34 -8.36 14.78
C GLN A 117 -19.14 -7.17 15.31
N GLN A 118 -19.83 -7.33 16.44
CA GLN A 118 -20.53 -6.23 17.10
C GLN A 118 -19.54 -5.10 17.45
N LYS A 119 -18.40 -5.44 18.07
CA LYS A 119 -17.38 -4.44 18.43
C LYS A 119 -16.77 -3.77 17.21
N LEU A 120 -16.56 -4.52 16.12
CA LEU A 120 -16.00 -3.98 14.89
C LEU A 120 -16.92 -2.93 14.25
N ALA A 121 -18.24 -3.12 14.32
CA ALA A 121 -19.22 -2.19 13.74
C ALA A 121 -19.18 -0.79 14.39
N GLU A 122 -18.76 -0.71 15.66
CA GLU A 122 -18.71 0.54 16.44
C GLU A 122 -17.29 1.07 16.63
N ALA A 123 -16.29 0.36 16.10
CA ALA A 123 -14.88 0.62 16.41
C ALA A 123 -14.30 1.80 15.64
N ASP A 124 -13.49 2.59 16.35
CA ASP A 124 -12.49 3.46 15.75
C ASP A 124 -11.30 2.60 15.27
N LEU A 125 -11.27 2.29 13.97
CA LEU A 125 -10.25 1.42 13.36
C LEU A 125 -8.83 2.01 13.37
N SER A 126 -8.65 3.27 13.80
CA SER A 126 -7.31 3.84 14.02
C SER A 126 -6.66 3.32 15.30
N LYS A 127 -7.43 2.72 16.21
CA LYS A 127 -6.95 2.22 17.50
C LYS A 127 -6.81 0.71 17.48
N PRO A 128 -5.73 0.15 18.05
CA PRO A 128 -5.58 -1.30 18.13
C PRO A 128 -6.64 -1.90 19.06
N ALA A 129 -7.20 -3.04 18.66
CA ALA A 129 -8.11 -3.84 19.47
C ALA A 129 -7.91 -5.33 19.20
N TRP A 130 -8.32 -6.19 20.13
CA TRP A 130 -8.09 -7.64 20.01
C TRP A 130 -8.77 -8.26 18.78
N PHE A 131 -9.91 -7.68 18.35
CA PHE A 131 -10.69 -8.10 17.18
C PHE A 131 -10.21 -7.47 15.86
N ILE A 132 -9.23 -6.55 15.90
CA ILE A 132 -8.61 -6.00 14.69
C ILE A 132 -7.44 -6.92 14.32
N LEU A 133 -7.62 -7.68 13.24
CA LEU A 133 -6.66 -8.68 12.75
C LEU A 133 -5.80 -8.17 11.59
N GLU A 134 -6.01 -6.95 11.11
CA GLU A 134 -5.09 -6.24 10.22
C GLU A 134 -5.03 -4.77 10.64
N GLY A 135 -3.84 -4.26 10.91
CA GLY A 135 -3.63 -2.87 11.28
C GLY A 135 -3.66 -1.93 10.07
N GLN A 136 -3.58 -0.63 10.35
CA GLN A 136 -3.48 0.39 9.31
C GLN A 136 -2.28 0.15 8.40
N THR A 137 -2.42 0.55 7.15
CA THR A 137 -1.35 0.61 6.16
C THR A 137 -0.98 2.07 5.91
N GLN A 138 0.27 2.32 5.54
CA GLN A 138 0.81 3.68 5.40
C GLN A 138 1.62 3.73 4.11
N PRO A 139 1.07 4.28 3.01
CA PRO A 139 1.83 4.49 1.79
C PRO A 139 2.79 5.68 1.97
N ASP A 140 3.96 5.60 1.35
CA ASP A 140 4.98 6.66 1.43
C ASP A 140 4.53 7.95 0.75
N LEU A 141 3.70 7.84 -0.29
CA LEU A 141 2.99 8.96 -0.91
C LEU A 141 1.52 8.62 -1.11
N PHE A 142 0.67 9.55 -0.69
CA PHE A 142 -0.75 9.57 -0.99
C PHE A 142 -1.11 10.89 -1.66
N VAL A 143 -1.83 10.81 -2.78
CA VAL A 143 -2.38 11.99 -3.49
C VAL A 143 -3.87 11.76 -3.70
N MET A 144 -4.68 12.73 -3.28
CA MET A 144 -6.10 12.78 -3.57
C MET A 144 -6.39 13.98 -4.46
N THR A 145 -7.09 13.73 -5.56
CA THR A 145 -7.62 14.77 -6.44
C THR A 145 -9.14 14.71 -6.47
N ALA A 146 -9.78 15.52 -7.31
CA ALA A 146 -11.22 15.40 -7.58
C ALA A 146 -11.64 14.07 -8.24
N ARG A 147 -10.72 13.37 -8.93
CA ARG A 147 -11.05 12.17 -9.73
C ARG A 147 -10.29 10.91 -9.35
N ILE A 148 -9.14 11.04 -8.69
CA ILE A 148 -8.28 9.90 -8.38
C ILE A 148 -7.79 9.91 -6.93
N LEU A 149 -7.54 8.72 -6.40
CA LEU A 149 -6.68 8.46 -5.25
C LEU A 149 -5.46 7.70 -5.73
N LEU A 150 -4.28 8.22 -5.45
CA LEU A 150 -3.00 7.59 -5.77
C LEU A 150 -2.29 7.20 -4.48
N VAL A 151 -1.84 5.95 -4.39
CA VAL A 151 -0.98 5.44 -3.33
C VAL A 151 0.32 4.88 -3.90
N ILE A 152 1.46 5.36 -3.42
CA ILE A 152 2.77 4.90 -3.86
C ILE A 152 3.56 4.35 -2.68
N GLU A 153 4.23 3.23 -2.92
CA GLU A 153 5.22 2.66 -2.03
C GLU A 153 6.62 2.89 -2.60
N GLY A 154 7.47 3.57 -1.84
CA GLY A 154 8.87 3.81 -2.15
C GLY A 154 9.77 2.71 -1.62
N LYS A 155 10.68 2.21 -2.44
CA LYS A 155 11.68 1.21 -2.06
C LYS A 155 13.07 1.63 -2.52
N ARG A 156 14.09 1.23 -1.77
CA ARG A 156 15.50 1.51 -2.08
C ARG A 156 16.34 0.25 -2.09
N THR A 157 16.65 -0.25 -0.90
CA THR A 157 17.60 -1.37 -0.70
C THR A 157 16.91 -2.70 -0.46
N GLU A 158 15.58 -2.71 -0.36
CA GLU A 158 14.82 -3.91 -0.14
C GLU A 158 14.88 -4.83 -1.36
N TRP A 159 15.12 -6.12 -1.12
CA TRP A 159 15.11 -7.15 -2.15
C TRP A 159 13.73 -7.35 -2.81
N GLY A 160 12.66 -6.87 -2.17
CA GLY A 160 11.30 -6.96 -2.67
C GLY A 160 10.30 -6.36 -1.68
N PRO A 161 9.00 -6.35 -2.02
CA PRO A 161 7.97 -5.84 -1.14
C PRO A 161 7.68 -6.79 0.02
N THR A 162 7.02 -6.27 1.05
CA THR A 162 6.44 -7.12 2.09
C THR A 162 5.22 -7.86 1.51
N LEU A 163 5.20 -9.19 1.65
CA LEU A 163 4.21 -10.06 1.01
C LEU A 163 3.14 -10.61 1.95
N SER A 164 3.24 -10.39 3.25
CA SER A 164 2.33 -10.98 4.25
C SER A 164 2.04 -10.01 5.39
N THR A 165 0.99 -10.32 6.15
CA THR A 165 0.69 -9.67 7.44
C THR A 165 0.71 -10.70 8.56
N GLU A 166 0.55 -10.23 9.79
CA GLU A 166 0.57 -11.09 10.98
C GLU A 166 -0.49 -12.22 10.89
N TYR A 167 -1.63 -11.97 10.24
CA TYR A 167 -2.76 -12.91 10.14
C TYR A 167 -3.12 -13.34 8.71
N MET A 168 -2.39 -12.89 7.70
CA MET A 168 -2.56 -13.36 6.31
C MET A 168 -1.21 -13.73 5.68
N PRO A 169 -1.06 -14.98 5.18
CA PRO A 169 0.21 -15.45 4.61
C PRO A 169 0.56 -14.81 3.26
N LEU A 170 -0.45 -14.34 2.53
CA LEU A 170 -0.28 -13.64 1.26
C LEU A 170 -1.17 -12.40 1.25
N ARG A 171 -0.54 -11.24 1.48
CA ARG A 171 -1.16 -9.93 1.58
C ARG A 171 -0.13 -8.84 1.20
N PRO A 172 0.22 -8.71 -0.10
CA PRO A 172 1.23 -7.77 -0.57
C PRO A 172 0.94 -6.33 -0.15
N GLN A 173 2.00 -5.60 0.23
CA GLN A 173 1.89 -4.24 0.78
C GLN A 173 1.13 -3.28 -0.14
N ILE A 174 1.40 -3.30 -1.45
CA ILE A 174 0.68 -2.41 -2.39
C ILE A 174 -0.80 -2.79 -2.54
N ILE A 175 -1.15 -4.07 -2.45
CA ILE A 175 -2.55 -4.51 -2.48
C ILE A 175 -3.27 -4.00 -1.23
N ARG A 176 -2.60 -4.00 -0.06
CA ARG A 176 -3.16 -3.42 1.18
C ARG A 176 -3.47 -1.94 1.01
N HIS A 177 -2.55 -1.18 0.41
CA HIS A 177 -2.73 0.24 0.14
C HIS A 177 -3.91 0.49 -0.80
N LEU A 178 -3.97 -0.23 -1.93
CA LEU A 178 -5.04 -0.12 -2.91
C LEU A 178 -6.41 -0.47 -2.29
N ASP A 179 -6.48 -1.55 -1.53
CA ASP A 179 -7.70 -2.04 -0.90
C ASP A 179 -8.20 -1.09 0.20
N ALA A 180 -7.29 -0.51 0.99
CA ALA A 180 -7.63 0.50 1.98
C ALA A 180 -8.06 1.83 1.32
N ALA A 181 -7.37 2.26 0.25
CA ALA A 181 -7.76 3.43 -0.53
C ALA A 181 -9.12 3.24 -1.21
N TRP A 182 -9.45 2.01 -1.63
CA TRP A 182 -10.74 1.66 -2.21
C TRP A 182 -11.91 2.02 -1.30
N GLU A 183 -11.79 1.79 0.00
CA GLU A 183 -12.87 2.09 0.97
C GLU A 183 -13.18 3.57 1.09
N ILE A 184 -12.20 4.45 0.86
CA ILE A 184 -12.35 5.90 1.04
C ILE A 184 -12.49 6.66 -0.30
N ARG A 185 -12.52 5.95 -1.44
CA ARG A 185 -12.45 6.56 -2.78
C ARG A 185 -13.65 7.44 -3.13
N GLY A 186 -14.84 7.12 -2.62
CA GLY A 186 -16.09 7.70 -3.12
C GLY A 186 -16.24 7.39 -4.61
N ASP A 187 -16.38 8.43 -5.44
CA ASP A 187 -16.48 8.30 -6.90
C ASP A 187 -15.13 8.32 -7.61
N ARG A 188 -14.02 8.39 -6.87
CA ARG A 188 -12.66 8.44 -7.44
C ARG A 188 -12.22 7.06 -7.89
N GLN A 189 -11.38 7.04 -8.92
CA GLN A 189 -10.59 5.86 -9.25
C GLN A 189 -9.41 5.73 -8.29
N VAL A 190 -8.97 4.49 -8.05
CA VAL A 190 -7.85 4.20 -7.17
C VAL A 190 -6.69 3.68 -8.00
N PHE A 191 -5.54 4.32 -7.84
CA PHE A 191 -4.31 3.96 -8.49
C PHE A 191 -3.21 3.70 -7.48
N GLY A 192 -2.25 2.86 -7.85
CA GLY A 192 -1.05 2.69 -7.05
C GLY A 192 0.07 1.98 -7.77
N GLY A 193 1.26 2.10 -7.19
CA GLY A 193 2.47 1.55 -7.78
C GLY A 193 3.68 1.69 -6.86
N PHE A 194 4.83 1.29 -7.39
CA PHE A 194 6.10 1.38 -6.70
C PHE A 194 7.03 2.41 -7.33
N LEU A 195 7.76 3.14 -6.49
CA LEU A 195 8.96 3.87 -6.89
C LEU A 195 10.17 3.19 -6.28
N VAL A 196 11.11 2.73 -7.11
CA VAL A 196 12.17 1.81 -6.69
C VAL A 196 13.54 2.31 -7.11
N GLU A 197 14.62 1.83 -6.51
CA GLU A 197 15.96 2.14 -7.02
C GLU A 197 16.26 1.31 -8.29
N GLY A 198 16.78 1.97 -9.33
CA GLY A 198 17.41 1.29 -10.45
C GLY A 198 18.73 0.61 -10.07
N THR A 199 19.31 -0.16 -11.00
CA THR A 199 20.64 -0.76 -10.79
C THR A 199 21.76 0.18 -11.25
N ASP A 200 22.98 -0.01 -10.77
CA ASP A 200 24.13 0.80 -11.21
C ASP A 200 24.39 0.67 -12.73
N ALA A 201 24.16 -0.52 -13.29
CA ALA A 201 24.35 -0.78 -14.72
C ALA A 201 23.23 -0.18 -15.59
N GLU A 202 21.99 -0.27 -15.11
CA GLU A 202 20.79 0.17 -15.83
C GLU A 202 19.87 0.97 -14.88
N PRO A 203 20.21 2.24 -14.54
CA PRO A 203 19.51 3.01 -13.51
C PRO A 203 18.09 3.44 -13.93
N LEU A 204 17.86 3.59 -15.24
CA LEU A 204 16.58 4.00 -15.80
C LEU A 204 15.64 2.82 -16.08
N GLU A 205 16.17 1.60 -16.09
CA GLU A 205 15.38 0.40 -16.35
C GLU A 205 14.85 -0.20 -15.05
N LEU A 206 13.63 -0.73 -15.11
CA LEU A 206 13.03 -1.38 -13.96
C LEU A 206 13.77 -2.70 -13.68
N PRO A 207 14.34 -2.92 -12.49
CA PRO A 207 15.05 -4.17 -12.19
C PRO A 207 14.15 -5.39 -12.37
N LYS A 208 14.71 -6.53 -12.81
CA LYS A 208 13.95 -7.77 -13.08
C LYS A 208 13.09 -8.21 -11.91
N VAL A 209 13.62 -8.14 -10.69
CA VAL A 209 12.87 -8.50 -9.47
C VAL A 209 11.58 -7.68 -9.31
N TRP A 210 11.59 -6.40 -9.72
CA TRP A 210 10.41 -5.55 -9.68
C TRP A 210 9.45 -5.81 -10.84
N GLN A 211 9.95 -6.20 -12.00
CA GLN A 211 9.11 -6.67 -13.11
C GLN A 211 8.35 -7.95 -12.70
N GLU A 212 9.04 -8.90 -12.10
CA GLU A 212 8.48 -10.16 -11.57
C GLU A 212 7.48 -9.86 -10.45
N THR A 213 7.85 -8.99 -9.51
CA THR A 213 6.95 -8.54 -8.43
C THR A 213 5.66 -7.94 -8.98
N CYS A 214 5.72 -7.09 -10.00
CA CYS A 214 4.53 -6.49 -10.60
C CYS A 214 3.63 -7.56 -11.23
N ARG A 215 4.21 -8.51 -11.96
CA ARG A 215 3.49 -9.64 -12.56
C ARG A 215 2.83 -10.51 -11.49
N ASP A 216 3.56 -10.85 -10.44
CA ASP A 216 3.07 -11.75 -9.39
C ASP A 216 1.97 -11.07 -8.56
N THR A 217 2.08 -9.75 -8.31
CA THR A 217 1.03 -8.93 -7.67
C THR A 217 -0.31 -9.02 -8.42
N LEU A 218 -0.26 -9.10 -9.76
CA LEU A 218 -1.43 -9.20 -10.63
C LEU A 218 -1.90 -10.64 -10.89
N SER A 219 -1.19 -11.64 -10.39
CA SER A 219 -1.59 -13.03 -10.60
C SER A 219 -2.93 -13.31 -9.94
N PHE A 220 -3.75 -14.14 -10.60
CA PHE A 220 -5.07 -14.53 -10.10
C PHE A 220 -5.00 -15.10 -8.68
N ASP A 221 -4.03 -15.97 -8.41
CA ASP A 221 -3.87 -16.60 -7.10
C ASP A 221 -3.50 -15.57 -6.02
N THR A 222 -2.64 -14.61 -6.35
CA THR A 222 -2.27 -13.54 -5.40
C THR A 222 -3.46 -12.64 -5.11
N LEU A 223 -4.20 -12.19 -6.13
CA LEU A 223 -5.39 -11.35 -5.92
C LEU A 223 -6.47 -12.09 -5.13
N LYS A 224 -6.72 -13.36 -5.44
CA LYS A 224 -7.70 -14.18 -4.73
C LYS A 224 -7.32 -14.39 -3.26
N ALA A 225 -6.05 -14.67 -2.98
CA ALA A 225 -5.55 -14.87 -1.62
C ALA A 225 -5.46 -13.57 -0.80
N ALA A 226 -5.04 -12.47 -1.44
CA ALA A 226 -4.84 -11.18 -0.78
C ALA A 226 -6.15 -10.40 -0.57
N LEU A 227 -7.17 -10.64 -1.40
CA LEU A 227 -8.47 -9.96 -1.35
C LEU A 227 -9.64 -10.95 -1.22
N PRO A 228 -9.62 -11.86 -0.22
CA PRO A 228 -10.59 -12.94 -0.15
C PRO A 228 -12.02 -12.44 0.12
N HIS A 229 -12.15 -11.27 0.72
CA HIS A 229 -13.40 -10.58 1.03
C HIS A 229 -14.03 -9.83 -0.16
N ARG A 230 -13.28 -9.64 -1.25
CA ARG A 230 -13.77 -8.97 -2.48
C ARG A 230 -14.34 -9.98 -3.47
N SER A 231 -15.35 -9.58 -4.23
CA SER A 231 -15.86 -10.32 -5.38
C SER A 231 -14.81 -10.41 -6.52
N PRO A 232 -14.94 -11.36 -7.46
CA PRO A 232 -14.08 -11.40 -8.64
C PRO A 232 -14.03 -10.08 -9.42
N GLU A 233 -15.16 -9.40 -9.56
CA GLU A 233 -15.30 -8.13 -10.29
C GLU A 233 -14.58 -6.98 -9.57
N GLU A 234 -14.70 -6.91 -8.24
CA GLU A 234 -13.95 -5.94 -7.43
C GLU A 234 -12.44 -6.20 -7.49
N ARG A 235 -12.01 -7.47 -7.43
CA ARG A 235 -10.59 -7.84 -7.58
C ARG A 235 -10.05 -7.43 -8.95
N GLN A 236 -10.82 -7.66 -10.00
CA GLN A 236 -10.47 -7.22 -11.34
C GLN A 236 -10.32 -5.69 -11.39
N SER A 237 -11.30 -4.96 -10.86
CA SER A 237 -11.28 -3.49 -10.83
C SER A 237 -10.09 -2.93 -10.04
N LEU A 238 -9.81 -3.49 -8.85
CA LEU A 238 -8.63 -3.16 -8.05
C LEU A 238 -7.32 -3.45 -8.79
N SER A 239 -7.24 -4.59 -9.49
CA SER A 239 -6.05 -4.95 -10.27
C SER A 239 -5.77 -3.97 -11.39
N GLN A 240 -6.81 -3.36 -11.98
CA GLN A 240 -6.67 -2.34 -13.01
C GLN A 240 -6.21 -0.98 -12.46
N GLY A 241 -6.25 -0.79 -11.13
CA GLY A 241 -5.68 0.36 -10.44
C GLY A 241 -4.18 0.22 -10.17
N PHE A 242 -3.62 -0.99 -10.24
CA PHE A 242 -2.19 -1.18 -10.07
C PHE A 242 -1.45 -0.84 -11.37
N LEU A 243 -0.67 0.24 -11.35
CA LEU A 243 0.06 0.80 -12.48
C LEU A 243 1.45 0.19 -12.68
N GLY A 244 1.95 -0.57 -11.69
CA GLY A 244 3.25 -1.22 -11.73
C GLY A 244 4.32 -0.43 -10.99
N ALA A 245 5.52 -0.32 -11.56
CA ALA A 245 6.67 0.30 -10.93
C ALA A 245 7.47 1.20 -11.87
N MET A 246 8.26 2.11 -11.29
CA MET A 246 9.19 2.98 -11.99
C MET A 246 10.41 3.23 -11.11
N THR A 247 11.58 3.48 -11.70
CA THR A 247 12.77 3.83 -10.92
C THR A 247 12.78 5.30 -10.49
N TRP A 248 13.38 5.62 -9.35
CA TRP A 248 13.60 6.99 -8.90
C TRP A 248 14.41 7.81 -9.92
N GLN A 249 15.42 7.19 -10.53
CA GLN A 249 16.26 7.81 -11.54
C GLN A 249 15.44 8.20 -12.79
N LYS A 250 14.57 7.30 -13.25
CA LYS A 250 13.67 7.57 -14.38
C LYS A 250 12.68 8.68 -14.07
N LEU A 251 12.06 8.66 -12.89
CA LEU A 251 11.18 9.73 -12.43
C LEU A 251 11.90 11.09 -12.44
N CYS A 252 13.09 11.15 -11.85
CA CYS A 252 13.88 12.38 -11.79
C CYS A 252 14.24 12.88 -13.20
N GLN A 253 14.68 11.98 -14.08
CA GLN A 253 14.98 12.34 -15.48
C GLN A 253 13.75 12.91 -16.20
N GLN A 254 12.59 12.29 -16.06
CA GLN A 254 11.35 12.73 -16.72
C GLN A 254 10.90 14.11 -16.22
N LEU A 255 11.06 14.37 -14.93
CA LEU A 255 10.62 15.60 -14.29
C LEU A 255 11.70 16.68 -14.18
N GLY A 256 12.87 16.46 -14.79
CA GLY A 256 13.98 17.42 -14.78
C GLY A 256 14.65 17.62 -13.41
N LEU A 257 14.54 16.64 -12.51
CA LEU A 257 15.19 16.66 -11.19
C LEU A 257 16.60 16.06 -11.28
N VAL A 258 17.52 16.60 -10.48
CA VAL A 258 18.90 16.08 -10.40
C VAL A 258 18.96 14.95 -9.36
N PHE A 259 18.91 13.70 -9.82
CA PHE A 259 18.90 12.53 -8.93
C PHE A 259 20.09 12.49 -7.95
N ASN A 260 21.29 12.84 -8.41
CA ASN A 260 22.50 12.84 -7.57
C ASN A 260 22.53 13.98 -6.53
N ALA A 261 21.59 14.93 -6.60
CA ALA A 261 21.42 15.96 -5.58
C ALA A 261 20.45 15.51 -4.47
N LEU A 262 19.82 14.35 -4.60
CA LEU A 262 18.99 13.77 -3.54
C LEU A 262 19.89 13.16 -2.45
N PRO A 263 19.52 13.26 -1.16
CA PRO A 263 20.24 12.62 -0.06
C PRO A 263 20.44 11.11 -0.32
N ASP A 264 21.65 10.57 -0.18
CA ASP A 264 21.83 9.11 -0.22
C ASP A 264 21.50 8.49 1.13
N THR A 265 21.78 9.20 2.21
CA THR A 265 21.56 8.74 3.57
C THR A 265 20.87 9.82 4.42
N LEU A 266 20.44 9.44 5.61
CA LEU A 266 19.90 10.39 6.60
C LEU A 266 20.93 11.44 7.06
N ALA A 267 22.23 11.18 6.88
CA ALA A 267 23.29 12.13 7.24
C ALA A 267 23.47 13.24 6.19
N ASP A 268 22.91 13.07 4.98
CA ASP A 268 23.03 14.02 3.88
C ASP A 268 21.88 15.05 3.85
N GLN A 269 21.00 15.03 4.87
CA GLN A 269 19.85 15.95 5.01
C GLN A 269 20.17 17.20 5.83
#